data_AF-A0A1H3VT18-F1
#
_entry.id   AF-A0A1H3VT18-F1
#
_cell.length_a   1.000
_cell.length_b   1.000
_cell.length_c   1.000
_cell.angle_alpha   90.00
_cell.angle_beta   90.00
_cell.angle_gamma   90.00
#
_symmetry.space_group_name_H-M   'P 1'
#
loop_
_entity.id
_entity.type
_entity.pdbx_description
1 polymer ?
#
loop_
_entity_poly.entity_id
_entity_poly.type
_entity_poly.pdbx_seq_one_letter_code
_entity_poly.pdbx_strand_id
1 'polypeptide(L)'
;MLKTFKKGDNITRLSLLIFGLGNIVRGQLGKGLIFLGVEILYIFYFIEYGIGALKGLFTLGTQEQGWVMDERKGIEILVDGDNSMLLLLFGTLCLMIIASLLIVAKLSLESAYLAQESIEKGLKPVSLKKDLSFFLDSKVHITLLCMPIIGILAFSVLPLLYMILVAFTNYNHDHQPPGKLFDWVGLDNFFVILNTHSPLGKSFWPILSWTIVWAIVATITCFLFGLILAMWINSPYVKIKKVWRSILATSVAVPQFVSLLIIRTMLQPEGSVNVLLKELGVIDNALPFWANATWARITIILVNLWIGAPYTMMIVTGILMNIPAELYEAAKIDGANTITIFKKITLPYIVFVMTPYLITQFIGNVNNFNVIFLLTAGGPSTIDYYQAGKTDLLVTWLYKLTVGSKDYCYASTIGILVFIISAAVSLLTYHRTSAYNNEEGFQ
;
A
#
# COMPACT_ATOMS: atom_id res chain seq x y z
N MET A 1 -2.99 -28.47 12.31
CA MET A 1 -4.45 -28.71 12.45
C MET A 1 -4.89 -30.10 11.99
N LEU A 2 -5.06 -30.40 10.68
CA LEU A 2 -5.60 -31.71 10.23
C LEU A 2 -4.76 -32.94 10.66
N LYS A 3 -3.44 -32.85 10.59
CA LYS A 3 -2.51 -33.91 11.03
C LYS A 3 -2.59 -34.15 12.55
N THR A 4 -2.63 -33.06 13.31
CA THR A 4 -2.76 -33.04 14.77
C THR A 4 -4.10 -33.61 15.22
N PHE A 5 -5.19 -33.24 14.54
CA PHE A 5 -6.54 -33.73 14.85
C PHE A 5 -6.68 -35.24 14.58
N LYS A 6 -6.12 -35.73 13.47
CA LYS A 6 -6.14 -37.17 13.14
C LYS A 6 -5.34 -38.02 14.15
N LYS A 7 -4.20 -37.50 14.63
CA LYS A 7 -3.30 -38.23 15.54
C LYS A 7 -3.59 -38.01 17.03
N GLY A 8 -4.33 -36.98 17.39
CA GLY A 8 -4.71 -36.70 18.77
C GLY A 8 -5.77 -37.66 19.29
N ASP A 9 -5.68 -37.97 20.59
CA ASP A 9 -6.72 -38.68 21.31
C ASP A 9 -8.00 -37.82 21.46
N ASN A 10 -9.06 -38.40 22.03
CA ASN A 10 -10.34 -37.70 22.18
C ASN A 10 -10.23 -36.40 23.00
N ILE A 11 -9.33 -36.34 23.98
CA ILE A 11 -9.13 -35.17 24.85
C ILE A 11 -8.39 -34.05 24.10
N THR A 12 -7.41 -34.41 23.27
CA THR A 12 -6.73 -33.49 22.36
C THR A 12 -7.71 -32.93 21.34
N ARG A 13 -8.59 -33.76 20.76
CA ARG A 13 -9.63 -33.27 19.83
C ARG A 13 -10.64 -32.34 20.51
N LEU A 14 -11.04 -32.64 21.74
CA LEU A 14 -11.93 -31.76 22.54
C LEU A 14 -11.28 -30.41 22.86
N SER A 15 -9.94 -30.29 22.77
CA SER A 15 -9.25 -29.01 22.96
C SER A 15 -9.48 -27.99 21.84
N LEU A 16 -10.18 -28.38 20.76
CA LEU A 16 -10.75 -27.47 19.76
C LEU A 16 -12.09 -26.85 20.17
N LEU A 17 -12.82 -27.48 21.09
CA LEU A 17 -14.14 -27.02 21.56
C LEU A 17 -14.08 -26.39 22.95
N ILE A 18 -13.13 -26.83 23.78
CA ILE A 18 -12.85 -26.27 25.09
C ILE A 18 -11.35 -26.02 25.13
N PHE A 19 -10.96 -24.76 24.94
CA PHE A 19 -9.56 -24.40 24.78
C PHE A 19 -8.79 -24.73 26.07
N GLY A 20 -7.64 -25.38 25.91
CA GLY A 20 -6.78 -25.76 27.03
C GLY A 20 -7.23 -27.00 27.82
N LEU A 21 -8.37 -27.64 27.51
CA LEU A 21 -8.81 -28.86 28.20
C LEU A 21 -7.74 -29.96 28.22
N GLY A 22 -7.12 -30.21 27.07
CA GLY A 22 -6.06 -31.21 26.94
C GLY A 22 -4.77 -30.84 27.66
N ASN A 23 -4.52 -29.56 27.94
CA ASN A 23 -3.42 -29.11 28.78
C ASN A 23 -3.75 -29.30 30.26
N ILE A 24 -4.98 -29.00 30.68
CA ILE A 24 -5.47 -29.17 32.07
C ILE A 24 -5.36 -30.64 32.48
N VAL A 25 -5.94 -31.55 31.68
CA VAL A 25 -5.95 -33.00 31.95
C VAL A 25 -4.52 -33.57 32.04
N ARG A 26 -3.57 -32.97 31.31
CA ARG A 26 -2.18 -33.42 31.23
C ARG A 26 -1.25 -32.70 32.21
N GLY A 27 -1.81 -32.01 33.22
CA GLY A 27 -1.03 -31.39 34.29
C GLY A 27 -0.40 -30.03 33.96
N GLN A 28 -0.75 -29.41 32.83
CA GLN A 28 -0.33 -28.05 32.45
C GLN A 28 -1.40 -27.01 32.79
N LEU A 29 -1.79 -26.93 34.07
CA LEU A 29 -2.89 -26.08 34.54
C LEU A 29 -2.77 -24.61 34.11
N GLY A 30 -1.61 -23.99 34.28
CA GLY A 30 -1.42 -22.57 33.92
C GLY A 30 -1.68 -22.27 32.44
N LYS A 31 -1.21 -23.14 31.54
CA LYS A 31 -1.44 -22.97 30.09
C LYS A 31 -2.91 -23.22 29.74
N GLY A 32 -3.47 -24.27 30.33
CA GLY A 32 -4.88 -24.62 30.16
C GLY A 32 -5.82 -23.50 30.57
N LEU A 33 -5.56 -22.86 31.72
CA LEU A 33 -6.35 -21.73 32.21
C LEU A 33 -6.22 -20.48 31.33
N ILE A 34 -5.06 -20.21 30.73
CA ILE A 34 -4.90 -19.10 29.78
C ILE A 34 -5.76 -19.33 28.54
N PHE A 35 -5.67 -20.53 27.95
CA PHE A 35 -6.46 -20.89 26.77
C PHE A 35 -7.97 -20.83 27.06
N LEU A 36 -8.40 -21.38 28.19
CA LEU A 36 -9.79 -21.33 28.64
C LEU A 36 -10.25 -19.90 28.93
N GLY A 37 -9.42 -19.09 29.58
CA GLY A 37 -9.72 -17.69 29.88
C GLY A 37 -9.91 -16.86 28.60
N VAL A 38 -9.05 -17.10 27.59
CA VAL A 38 -9.19 -16.48 26.27
C VAL A 38 -10.52 -16.90 25.63
N GLU A 39 -10.87 -18.18 25.65
CA GLU A 39 -12.16 -18.67 25.13
C GLU A 39 -13.37 -18.02 25.83
N ILE A 40 -13.35 -17.92 27.16
CA ILE A 40 -14.41 -17.26 27.95
C ILE A 40 -14.56 -15.79 27.54
N LEU A 41 -13.44 -15.06 27.39
CA LEU A 41 -13.44 -13.67 26.94
C LEU A 41 -14.03 -13.54 25.54
N TYR A 42 -13.70 -14.45 24.62
CA TYR A 42 -14.29 -14.50 23.28
C TYR A 42 -15.79 -14.76 23.33
N ILE A 43 -16.26 -15.72 24.13
CA ILE A 43 -17.68 -16.03 24.27
C ILE A 43 -18.43 -14.82 24.82
N PHE A 44 -17.90 -14.20 25.88
CA PHE A 44 -18.48 -12.98 26.46
C PHE A 44 -18.57 -11.85 25.44
N TYR A 45 -17.48 -11.56 24.73
CA TYR A 45 -17.47 -10.58 23.64
C TYR A 45 -18.51 -10.91 22.55
N PHE A 46 -18.62 -12.19 22.17
CA PHE A 46 -19.50 -12.59 21.09
C PHE A 46 -20.98 -12.44 21.44
N ILE A 47 -21.34 -12.76 22.69
CA ILE A 47 -22.71 -12.61 23.21
C ILE A 47 -23.07 -11.12 23.35
N GLU A 48 -22.18 -10.31 23.94
CA GLU A 48 -22.46 -8.89 24.21
C GLU A 48 -22.41 -8.02 22.93
N TYR A 49 -21.46 -8.28 22.03
CA TYR A 49 -21.17 -7.40 20.90
C TYR A 49 -21.10 -8.13 19.55
N GLY A 50 -20.50 -9.32 19.50
CA GLY A 50 -20.18 -10.00 18.23
C GLY A 50 -21.39 -10.33 17.38
N ILE A 51 -22.47 -10.86 17.96
CA ILE A 51 -23.70 -11.17 17.23
C ILE A 51 -24.32 -9.90 16.63
N GLY A 52 -24.36 -8.82 17.40
CA GLY A 52 -24.85 -7.51 16.93
C GLY A 52 -23.99 -6.95 15.80
N ALA A 53 -22.67 -7.00 15.94
CA ALA A 53 -21.72 -6.54 14.92
C ALA A 53 -21.83 -7.34 13.62
N LEU A 54 -21.97 -8.67 13.70
CA LEU A 54 -22.20 -9.53 12.53
C LEU A 54 -23.54 -9.23 11.86
N LYS A 55 -24.62 -9.08 12.63
CA LYS A 55 -25.92 -8.71 12.07
C LYS A 55 -25.84 -7.35 11.37
N GLY A 56 -25.22 -6.37 12.03
CA GLY A 56 -24.98 -5.03 11.49
C GLY A 56 -24.15 -5.01 10.21
N LEU A 57 -23.20 -5.94 10.06
CA LEU A 57 -22.43 -6.10 8.83
C LEU A 57 -23.33 -6.43 7.63
N PHE A 58 -24.33 -7.29 7.82
CA PHE A 58 -25.23 -7.69 6.74
C PHE A 58 -26.36 -6.70 6.52
N THR A 59 -26.90 -6.11 7.58
CA THR A 59 -28.04 -5.17 7.47
C THR A 59 -27.63 -3.75 7.15
N LEU A 60 -26.42 -3.31 7.57
CA LEU A 60 -25.93 -1.94 7.47
C LEU A 60 -26.84 -0.87 8.10
N GLY A 61 -27.77 -1.29 8.95
CA GLY A 61 -28.75 -0.44 9.63
C GLY A 61 -30.16 -0.72 9.13
N THR A 62 -31.14 -0.29 9.90
CA THR A 62 -32.57 -0.45 9.60
C THR A 62 -33.37 0.80 9.88
N GLN A 63 -32.87 1.67 10.76
CA GLN A 63 -33.54 2.92 11.14
C GLN A 63 -32.66 4.10 10.79
N GLU A 64 -33.13 4.97 9.91
CA GLU A 64 -32.45 6.23 9.60
C GLU A 64 -32.66 7.24 10.73
N GLN A 65 -31.74 8.20 10.83
CA GLN A 65 -31.88 9.32 11.75
C GLN A 65 -33.07 10.19 11.32
N GLY A 66 -33.93 10.56 12.27
CA GLY A 66 -35.17 11.27 11.96
C GLY A 66 -35.69 12.10 13.11
N TRP A 67 -36.57 13.04 12.77
CA TRP A 67 -37.30 13.85 13.74
C TRP A 67 -38.50 13.05 14.24
N VAL A 68 -38.58 12.85 15.56
CA VAL A 68 -39.72 12.21 16.21
C VAL A 68 -40.31 13.20 17.20
N MET A 69 -41.63 13.32 17.20
CA MET A 69 -42.35 14.19 18.14
C MET A 69 -42.30 13.59 19.55
N ASP A 70 -41.67 14.27 20.50
CA ASP A 70 -41.70 13.87 21.91
C ASP A 70 -43.05 14.32 22.51
N GLU A 71 -43.99 13.38 22.60
CA GLU A 71 -45.34 13.61 23.14
C GLU A 71 -45.33 14.22 24.55
N ARG A 72 -44.24 14.07 25.33
CA ARG A 72 -44.14 14.62 26.69
C ARG A 72 -43.70 16.07 26.72
N LYS A 73 -42.95 16.51 25.71
CA LYS A 73 -42.36 17.86 25.67
C LYS A 73 -43.00 18.74 24.60
N GLY A 74 -43.79 18.18 23.68
CA GLY A 74 -44.43 18.92 22.60
C GLY A 74 -43.43 19.51 21.61
N ILE A 75 -42.21 18.96 21.55
CA ILE A 75 -41.14 19.40 20.65
C ILE A 75 -40.63 18.20 19.83
N GLU A 76 -40.25 18.47 18.59
CA GLU A 76 -39.56 17.48 17.76
C GLU A 76 -38.14 17.30 18.28
N ILE A 77 -37.78 16.06 18.58
CA ILE A 77 -36.41 15.69 18.94
C ILE A 77 -35.80 14.86 17.81
N LEU A 78 -34.55 15.16 17.50
CA LEU A 78 -33.76 14.34 16.58
C LEU A 78 -33.39 13.04 17.30
N VAL A 79 -33.93 11.92 16.83
CA VAL A 79 -33.59 10.60 17.36
C VAL A 79 -32.46 10.04 16.51
N ASP A 80 -31.36 9.65 17.17
CA ASP A 80 -30.23 9.02 16.50
C ASP A 80 -30.67 7.68 15.89
N GLY A 81 -30.44 7.54 14.59
CA GLY A 81 -30.62 6.29 13.86
C GLY A 81 -29.40 5.38 13.95
N ASP A 82 -29.46 4.28 13.22
CA ASP A 82 -28.31 3.40 13.01
C ASP A 82 -27.19 4.15 12.26
N ASN A 83 -25.97 3.63 12.34
CA ASN A 83 -24.85 4.18 11.59
C ASN A 83 -24.17 3.09 10.75
N SER A 84 -24.51 3.03 9.46
CA SER A 84 -23.96 2.04 8.52
C SER A 84 -22.42 1.99 8.52
N MET A 85 -21.76 3.14 8.67
CA MET A 85 -20.30 3.24 8.71
C MET A 85 -19.72 2.50 9.92
N LEU A 86 -20.29 2.73 11.11
CA LEU A 86 -19.87 2.07 12.34
C LEU A 86 -20.22 0.57 12.33
N LEU A 87 -21.40 0.21 11.83
CA LEU A 87 -21.83 -1.18 11.70
C LEU A 87 -20.88 -1.97 10.78
N LEU A 88 -20.50 -1.39 9.63
CA LEU A 88 -19.54 -1.98 8.72
C LEU A 88 -18.15 -2.12 9.36
N LEU A 89 -17.67 -1.09 10.08
CA LEU A 89 -16.38 -1.11 10.76
C LEU A 89 -16.32 -2.18 11.87
N PHE A 90 -17.30 -2.20 12.77
CA PHE A 90 -17.35 -3.17 13.86
C PHE A 90 -17.62 -4.59 13.35
N GLY A 91 -18.43 -4.73 12.31
CA GLY A 91 -18.61 -6.01 11.61
C GLY A 91 -17.30 -6.54 11.02
N THR A 92 -16.53 -5.67 10.37
CA THR A 92 -15.20 -6.03 9.83
C THR A 92 -14.22 -6.44 10.92
N LEU A 93 -14.19 -5.67 12.02
CA LEU A 93 -13.38 -6.00 13.20
C LEU A 93 -13.80 -7.36 13.80
N CYS A 94 -15.11 -7.63 13.86
CA CYS A 94 -15.64 -8.89 14.35
C CYS A 94 -15.16 -10.07 13.49
N LEU A 95 -15.15 -9.95 12.16
CA LEU A 95 -14.59 -10.98 11.28
C LEU A 95 -13.10 -11.26 11.56
N MET A 96 -12.32 -10.22 11.85
CA MET A 96 -10.91 -10.39 12.23
C MET A 96 -10.74 -11.08 13.59
N ILE A 97 -11.58 -10.73 14.56
CA ILE A 97 -11.61 -11.37 15.89
C ILE A 97 -12.02 -12.85 15.77
N ILE A 98 -12.96 -13.19 14.89
CA ILE A 98 -13.33 -14.59 14.60
C ILE A 98 -12.15 -15.33 13.95
N ALA A 99 -11.43 -14.69 13.03
CA ALA A 99 -10.23 -15.28 12.42
C ALA A 99 -9.12 -15.53 13.46
N SER A 100 -8.92 -14.62 14.42
CA SER A 100 -7.95 -14.82 15.51
C SER A 100 -8.37 -15.93 16.46
N LEU A 101 -9.67 -16.11 16.71
CA LEU A 101 -10.19 -17.26 17.47
C LEU A 101 -9.79 -18.60 16.84
N LEU A 102 -9.88 -18.73 15.50
CA LEU A 102 -9.47 -19.94 14.79
C LEU A 102 -7.96 -20.22 14.95
N ILE A 103 -7.14 -19.17 15.01
CA ILE A 103 -5.70 -19.29 15.29
C ILE A 103 -5.48 -19.77 16.73
N VAL A 104 -6.17 -19.20 17.71
CA VAL A 104 -6.08 -19.63 19.11
C VAL A 104 -6.56 -21.08 19.28
N ALA A 105 -7.65 -21.47 18.62
CA ALA A 105 -8.14 -22.86 18.61
C ALA A 105 -7.08 -23.84 18.09
N LYS A 106 -6.42 -23.47 16.98
CA LYS A 106 -5.31 -24.26 16.41
C LYS A 106 -4.14 -24.35 17.39
N LEU A 107 -3.75 -23.26 18.04
CA LEU A 107 -2.67 -23.24 19.04
C LEU A 107 -3.01 -24.07 20.28
N SER A 108 -4.25 -24.01 20.76
CA SER A 108 -4.77 -24.86 21.85
C SER A 108 -4.64 -26.34 21.49
N LEU A 109 -5.11 -26.74 20.30
CA LEU A 109 -5.01 -28.12 19.81
C LEU A 109 -3.55 -28.60 19.68
N GLU A 110 -2.67 -27.77 19.10
CA GLU A 110 -1.25 -28.11 18.93
C GLU A 110 -0.56 -28.21 20.30
N SER A 111 -0.90 -27.35 21.26
CA SER A 111 -0.38 -27.42 22.62
C SER A 111 -0.83 -28.69 23.35
N ALA A 112 -2.10 -29.08 23.23
CA ALA A 112 -2.63 -30.31 23.81
C ALA A 112 -1.96 -31.57 23.21
N TYR A 113 -1.71 -31.58 21.91
CA TYR A 113 -1.02 -32.69 21.23
C TYR A 113 0.44 -32.83 21.66
N LEU A 114 1.18 -31.71 21.81
CA LEU A 114 2.55 -31.76 22.32
C LEU A 114 2.61 -32.29 23.76
N ALA A 115 1.61 -31.96 24.58
CA ALA A 115 1.47 -32.52 25.92
C ALA A 115 1.18 -34.02 25.89
N GLN A 116 0.32 -34.49 24.97
CA GLN A 116 0.06 -35.91 24.74
C GLN A 116 1.33 -36.67 24.36
N GLU A 117 2.05 -36.20 23.33
CA GLU A 117 3.27 -36.83 22.84
C GLU A 117 4.38 -36.88 23.91
N SER A 118 4.46 -35.85 24.76
CA SER A 118 5.41 -35.83 25.88
C SER A 118 5.10 -36.95 26.88
N ILE A 119 3.83 -37.14 27.24
CA ILE A 119 3.40 -38.19 28.17
C ILE A 119 3.60 -39.58 27.56
N GLU A 120 3.26 -39.78 26.28
CA GLU A 120 3.47 -41.05 25.56
C GLU A 120 4.95 -41.45 25.51
N LYS A 121 5.86 -40.47 25.45
CA LYS A 121 7.32 -40.67 25.52
C LYS A 121 7.87 -40.83 26.95
N GLY A 122 7.01 -40.85 27.97
CA GLY A 122 7.40 -40.92 29.38
C GLY A 122 8.03 -39.62 29.93
N LEU A 123 7.90 -38.51 29.20
CA LEU A 123 8.43 -37.21 29.59
C LEU A 123 7.37 -36.37 30.32
N LYS A 124 7.81 -35.51 31.24
CA LYS A 124 6.92 -34.53 31.87
C LYS A 124 6.57 -33.41 30.88
N PRO A 125 5.28 -33.05 30.71
CA PRO A 125 4.88 -31.93 29.87
C PRO A 125 5.57 -30.63 30.28
N VAL A 126 5.95 -29.81 29.29
CA VAL A 126 6.68 -28.56 29.53
C VAL A 126 5.83 -27.58 30.35
N SER A 127 6.39 -27.03 31.44
CA SER A 127 5.67 -26.08 32.29
C SER A 127 5.51 -24.71 31.62
N LEU A 128 4.53 -23.91 32.07
CA LEU A 128 4.32 -22.55 31.57
C LEU A 128 5.57 -21.66 31.72
N LYS A 129 6.25 -21.76 32.87
CA LYS A 129 7.48 -20.99 33.12
C LYS A 129 8.59 -21.32 32.12
N LYS A 130 8.72 -22.61 31.76
CA LYS A 130 9.69 -23.06 30.76
C LYS A 130 9.34 -22.59 29.35
N ASP A 131 8.06 -22.58 28.99
CA ASP A 131 7.61 -21.99 27.71
C ASP A 131 7.89 -20.49 27.67
N LEU A 132 7.59 -19.77 28.74
CA LEU A 132 7.83 -18.32 28.78
C LEU A 132 9.31 -18.00 28.65
N SER A 133 10.18 -18.70 29.38
CA SER A 133 11.64 -18.55 29.20
C SER A 133 12.08 -18.95 27.80
N PHE A 134 11.47 -19.96 27.19
CA PHE A 134 11.78 -20.39 25.83
C PHE A 134 11.37 -19.35 24.77
N PHE A 135 10.25 -18.65 24.96
CA PHE A 135 9.82 -17.53 24.11
C PHE A 135 10.64 -16.26 24.33
N LEU A 136 11.19 -16.08 25.53
CA LEU A 136 12.06 -14.94 25.88
C LEU A 136 13.56 -15.18 25.61
N ASP A 137 13.95 -16.39 25.22
CA ASP A 137 15.35 -16.72 24.92
C ASP A 137 15.48 -17.33 23.51
N SER A 138 15.09 -18.60 23.34
CA SER A 138 15.26 -19.30 22.06
C SER A 138 14.32 -18.82 20.93
N LYS A 139 13.15 -18.24 21.28
CA LYS A 139 12.14 -17.75 20.32
C LYS A 139 11.83 -16.25 20.48
N VAL A 140 12.83 -15.47 20.90
CA VAL A 140 12.72 -14.00 21.08
C VAL A 140 12.14 -13.30 19.84
N HIS A 141 12.51 -13.75 18.64
CA HIS A 141 11.97 -13.20 17.39
C HIS A 141 10.43 -13.25 17.33
N ILE A 142 9.78 -14.30 17.84
CA ILE A 142 8.30 -14.39 17.87
C ILE A 142 7.73 -13.35 18.83
N THR A 143 8.31 -13.24 20.02
CA THR A 143 7.87 -12.31 21.06
C THR A 143 8.02 -10.85 20.57
N LEU A 144 9.16 -10.53 19.97
CA LEU A 144 9.42 -9.19 19.43
C LEU A 144 8.54 -8.86 18.21
N LEU A 145 8.21 -9.84 17.36
CA LEU A 145 7.34 -9.64 16.19
C LEU A 145 5.85 -9.57 16.54
N CYS A 146 5.43 -10.04 17.71
CA CYS A 146 4.02 -10.02 18.12
C CYS A 146 3.43 -8.60 18.09
N MET A 147 4.12 -7.62 18.68
CA MET A 147 3.64 -6.23 18.76
C MET A 147 3.55 -5.56 17.36
N PRO A 148 4.58 -5.62 16.50
CA PRO A 148 4.47 -5.15 15.11
C PRO A 148 3.35 -5.83 14.32
N ILE A 149 3.16 -7.15 14.47
CA ILE A 149 2.10 -7.88 13.75
C ILE A 149 0.71 -7.40 14.17
N ILE A 150 0.48 -7.20 15.47
CA ILE A 150 -0.78 -6.62 15.98
C ILE A 150 -1.00 -5.22 15.39
N GLY A 151 0.06 -4.40 15.34
CA GLY A 151 0.00 -3.08 14.70
C GLY A 151 -0.38 -3.15 13.22
N ILE A 152 0.21 -4.07 12.45
CA ILE A 152 -0.12 -4.30 11.03
C ILE A 152 -1.58 -4.74 10.88
N LEU A 153 -2.05 -5.66 11.73
CA LEU A 153 -3.44 -6.12 11.67
C LEU A 153 -4.42 -4.99 11.96
N ALA A 154 -4.18 -4.22 13.02
CA ALA A 154 -5.10 -3.15 13.47
C ALA A 154 -5.08 -1.91 12.57
N PHE A 155 -3.89 -1.48 12.12
CA PHE A 155 -3.74 -0.20 11.41
C PHE A 155 -3.54 -0.33 9.90
N SER A 156 -3.30 -1.54 9.38
CA SER A 156 -3.15 -1.76 7.93
C SER A 156 -4.20 -2.73 7.38
N VAL A 157 -4.38 -3.90 7.98
CA VAL A 157 -5.31 -4.91 7.46
C VAL A 157 -6.77 -4.54 7.72
N LEU A 158 -7.11 -4.08 8.93
CA LEU A 158 -8.49 -3.71 9.25
C LEU A 158 -9.03 -2.56 8.37
N PRO A 159 -8.35 -1.40 8.22
CA PRO A 159 -8.82 -0.34 7.35
C PRO A 159 -8.87 -0.75 5.88
N LEU A 160 -7.95 -1.62 5.44
CA LEU A 160 -7.94 -2.16 4.08
C LEU A 160 -9.18 -3.02 3.82
N LEU A 161 -9.52 -3.95 4.72
CA LEU A 161 -10.72 -4.77 4.59
C LEU A 161 -11.98 -3.91 4.62
N TYR A 162 -12.05 -2.93 5.52
CA TYR A 162 -13.14 -1.98 5.58
C TYR A 162 -13.31 -1.22 4.25
N MET A 163 -12.23 -0.67 3.70
CA MET A 163 -12.25 0.03 2.41
C MET A 163 -12.70 -0.90 1.28
N ILE A 164 -12.21 -2.15 1.26
CA ILE A 164 -12.63 -3.15 0.27
C ILE A 164 -14.14 -3.34 0.35
N LEU A 165 -14.71 -3.52 1.54
CA LEU A 165 -16.15 -3.72 1.71
C LEU A 165 -16.97 -2.49 1.28
N VAL A 166 -16.50 -1.27 1.58
CA VAL A 166 -17.12 -0.02 1.11
C VAL A 166 -17.25 0.05 -0.42
N ALA A 167 -16.35 -0.59 -1.17
CA ALA A 167 -16.46 -0.64 -2.64
C ALA A 167 -17.70 -1.40 -3.14
N PHE A 168 -18.34 -2.21 -2.29
CA PHE A 168 -19.53 -2.99 -2.61
C PHE A 168 -20.81 -2.39 -2.01
N THR A 169 -20.75 -1.17 -1.48
CA THR A 169 -21.91 -0.43 -0.95
C THR A 169 -22.21 0.82 -1.77
N ASN A 170 -23.35 1.47 -1.55
CA ASN A 170 -23.66 2.79 -2.11
C ASN A 170 -23.20 3.95 -1.21
N TYR A 171 -22.14 3.76 -0.40
CA TYR A 171 -21.62 4.81 0.49
C TYR A 171 -20.99 5.97 -0.29
N ASN A 172 -21.82 6.94 -0.67
CA ASN A 172 -21.48 8.11 -1.48
C ASN A 172 -22.09 9.38 -0.89
N HIS A 173 -21.94 10.51 -1.56
CA HIS A 173 -22.46 11.79 -1.04
C HIS A 173 -23.95 11.82 -0.73
N ASP A 174 -24.76 10.98 -1.39
CA ASP A 174 -26.19 10.87 -1.15
C ASP A 174 -26.55 9.97 0.04
N HIS A 175 -25.61 9.19 0.56
CA HIS A 175 -25.81 8.26 1.67
C HIS A 175 -24.73 8.50 2.73
N GLN A 176 -24.95 9.50 3.58
CA GLN A 176 -24.01 9.91 4.61
C GLN A 176 -24.57 9.58 6.01
N PRO A 177 -24.14 8.46 6.63
CA PRO A 177 -24.52 8.14 8.00
C PRO A 177 -24.01 9.18 9.01
N PRO A 178 -24.70 9.38 10.14
CA PRO A 178 -25.94 8.71 10.56
C PRO A 178 -27.22 9.22 9.87
N GLY A 179 -27.12 10.29 9.06
CA GLY A 179 -28.28 10.93 8.44
C GLY A 179 -29.03 10.02 7.46
N LYS A 180 -28.30 9.42 6.51
CA LYS A 180 -28.85 8.49 5.53
C LYS A 180 -28.02 7.22 5.47
N LEU A 181 -28.67 6.07 5.61
CA LEU A 181 -27.99 4.78 5.63
C LEU A 181 -27.49 4.42 4.22
N PHE A 182 -26.49 3.54 4.17
CA PHE A 182 -26.02 2.95 2.91
C PHE A 182 -26.22 1.44 2.94
N ASP A 183 -26.43 0.85 1.77
CA ASP A 183 -26.74 -0.56 1.54
C ASP A 183 -25.70 -1.23 0.65
N TRP A 184 -25.73 -2.56 0.63
CA TRP A 184 -24.94 -3.38 -0.29
C TRP A 184 -25.50 -3.29 -1.72
N VAL A 185 -24.63 -2.97 -2.68
CA VAL A 185 -24.93 -2.91 -4.11
C VAL A 185 -24.13 -3.94 -4.93
N GLY A 186 -23.34 -4.78 -4.26
CA GLY A 186 -22.54 -5.79 -4.92
C GLY A 186 -21.52 -5.18 -5.87
N LEU A 187 -21.59 -5.52 -7.16
CA LEU A 187 -20.60 -5.12 -8.17
C LEU A 187 -20.98 -3.86 -8.97
N ASP A 188 -22.09 -3.19 -8.65
CA ASP A 188 -22.60 -2.08 -9.45
C ASP A 188 -21.59 -0.95 -9.63
N ASN A 189 -20.85 -0.59 -8.58
CA ASN A 189 -19.80 0.44 -8.65
C ASN A 189 -18.71 0.10 -9.67
N PHE A 190 -18.35 -1.18 -9.79
CA PHE A 190 -17.36 -1.65 -10.77
C PHE A 190 -17.90 -1.51 -12.20
N PHE A 191 -19.15 -1.89 -12.43
CA PHE A 191 -19.78 -1.73 -13.74
C PHE A 191 -19.92 -0.26 -14.12
N VAL A 192 -20.29 0.61 -13.18
CA VAL A 192 -20.37 2.07 -13.42
C VAL A 192 -19.01 2.62 -13.80
N ILE A 193 -17.93 2.30 -13.08
CA ILE A 193 -16.58 2.81 -13.36
C ILE A 193 -16.00 2.26 -14.67
N LEU A 194 -16.26 1.00 -15.01
CA LEU A 194 -15.73 0.38 -16.23
C LEU A 194 -16.53 0.73 -17.48
N ASN A 195 -17.81 1.11 -17.34
CA ASN A 195 -18.67 1.49 -18.46
C ASN A 195 -18.25 2.84 -19.07
N THR A 196 -17.73 2.80 -20.29
CA THR A 196 -17.25 3.96 -21.06
C THR A 196 -18.32 5.03 -21.33
N HIS A 197 -19.61 4.70 -21.20
CA HIS A 197 -20.70 5.65 -21.38
C HIS A 197 -21.11 6.38 -20.09
N SER A 198 -20.70 5.88 -18.91
CA SER A 198 -21.01 6.53 -17.64
C SER A 198 -20.10 7.77 -17.41
N PRO A 199 -20.53 8.76 -16.59
CA PRO A 199 -19.67 9.89 -16.23
C PRO A 199 -18.34 9.47 -15.58
N LEU A 200 -18.39 8.43 -14.74
CA LEU A 200 -17.21 7.88 -14.05
C LEU A 200 -16.28 7.17 -15.04
N GLY A 201 -16.83 6.37 -15.97
CA GLY A 201 -16.03 5.65 -16.95
C GLY A 201 -15.39 6.55 -18.01
N LYS A 202 -16.07 7.63 -18.42
CA LYS A 202 -15.48 8.70 -19.25
C LYS A 202 -14.27 9.37 -18.58
N SER A 203 -14.17 9.30 -17.26
CA SER A 203 -13.05 9.82 -16.48
C SER A 203 -11.99 8.74 -16.24
N PHE A 204 -12.42 7.53 -15.87
CA PHE A 204 -11.55 6.43 -15.48
C PHE A 204 -10.54 6.05 -16.57
N TRP A 205 -10.99 5.82 -17.81
CA TRP A 205 -10.11 5.33 -18.87
C TRP A 205 -9.02 6.34 -19.28
N PRO A 206 -9.33 7.64 -19.46
CA PRO A 206 -8.29 8.65 -19.69
C PRO A 206 -7.33 8.85 -18.51
N ILE A 207 -7.83 8.81 -17.27
CA ILE A 207 -7.00 8.96 -16.06
C ILE A 207 -6.11 7.73 -15.89
N LEU A 208 -6.63 6.52 -16.11
CA LEU A 208 -5.84 5.28 -16.12
C LEU A 208 -4.75 5.35 -17.19
N SER A 209 -5.11 5.76 -18.41
CA SER A 209 -4.15 5.87 -19.52
C SER A 209 -3.03 6.85 -19.18
N TRP A 210 -3.38 8.03 -18.63
CA TRP A 210 -2.39 8.98 -18.15
C TRP A 210 -1.56 8.41 -17.00
N THR A 211 -2.17 7.70 -16.05
CA THR A 211 -1.47 7.08 -14.91
C THR A 211 -0.39 6.09 -15.37
N ILE A 212 -0.71 5.25 -16.37
CA ILE A 212 0.24 4.30 -16.94
C ILE A 212 1.34 5.01 -17.74
N VAL A 213 0.97 5.96 -18.61
CA VAL A 213 1.95 6.75 -19.38
C VAL A 213 2.89 7.50 -18.45
N TRP A 214 2.34 8.17 -17.44
CA TRP A 214 3.09 8.83 -16.37
C TRP A 214 4.06 7.87 -15.70
N ALA A 215 3.58 6.73 -15.21
CA ALA A 215 4.41 5.80 -14.46
C ALA A 215 5.55 5.22 -15.31
N ILE A 216 5.28 4.88 -16.57
CA ILE A 216 6.31 4.41 -17.52
C ILE A 216 7.33 5.52 -17.78
N VAL A 217 6.87 6.70 -18.22
CA VAL A 217 7.76 7.80 -18.61
C VAL A 217 8.59 8.25 -17.42
N ALA A 218 7.98 8.52 -16.27
CA ALA A 218 8.68 8.92 -15.05
C ALA A 218 9.75 7.91 -14.62
N THR A 219 9.45 6.61 -14.69
CA THR A 219 10.40 5.56 -14.31
C THR A 219 11.57 5.48 -15.30
N ILE A 220 11.28 5.45 -16.60
CA ILE A 220 12.29 5.38 -17.65
C ILE A 220 13.17 6.62 -17.63
N THR A 221 12.59 7.81 -17.51
CA THR A 221 13.37 9.06 -17.52
C THR A 221 14.26 9.16 -16.29
N CYS A 222 13.76 8.84 -15.09
CA CYS A 222 14.59 8.83 -13.89
C CYS A 222 15.72 7.80 -13.98
N PHE A 223 15.43 6.61 -14.50
CA PHE A 223 16.44 5.57 -14.71
C PHE A 223 17.52 5.99 -15.69
N LEU A 224 17.14 6.45 -16.89
CA LEU A 224 18.08 6.82 -17.95
C LEU A 224 18.96 8.00 -17.51
N PHE A 225 18.37 9.06 -16.95
CA PHE A 225 19.15 10.21 -16.50
C PHE A 225 19.99 9.89 -15.28
N GLY A 226 19.46 9.10 -14.32
CA GLY A 226 20.24 8.64 -13.18
C GLY A 226 21.44 7.78 -13.59
N LEU A 227 21.26 6.90 -14.57
CA LEU A 227 22.33 6.11 -15.16
C LEU A 227 23.39 7.01 -15.84
N ILE A 228 22.97 7.98 -16.66
CA ILE A 228 23.89 8.93 -17.30
C ILE A 228 24.69 9.70 -16.26
N LEU A 229 24.02 10.24 -15.22
CA LEU A 229 24.68 10.96 -14.14
C LEU A 229 25.66 10.07 -13.37
N ALA A 230 25.30 8.81 -13.10
CA ALA A 230 26.19 7.86 -12.43
C ALA A 230 27.43 7.57 -13.29
N MET A 231 27.25 7.33 -14.58
CA MET A 231 28.37 7.11 -15.50
C MET A 231 29.29 8.33 -15.58
N TRP A 232 28.74 9.54 -15.58
CA TRP A 232 29.51 10.79 -15.58
C TRP A 232 30.30 10.96 -14.29
N ILE A 233 29.66 10.85 -13.12
CA ILE A 233 30.34 11.08 -11.83
C ILE A 233 31.43 10.04 -11.57
N ASN A 234 31.22 8.79 -12.01
CA ASN A 234 32.22 7.73 -11.84
C ASN A 234 33.31 7.76 -12.91
N SER A 235 33.12 8.47 -14.02
CA SER A 235 34.10 8.61 -15.09
C SER A 235 35.46 9.12 -14.59
N PRO A 236 36.60 8.56 -15.06
CA PRO A 236 37.93 9.05 -14.69
C PRO A 236 38.19 10.50 -15.15
N TYR A 237 37.44 11.00 -16.15
CA TYR A 237 37.63 12.35 -16.71
C TYR A 237 37.01 13.46 -15.86
N VAL A 238 36.08 13.14 -14.95
CA VAL A 238 35.43 14.15 -14.11
C VAL A 238 36.30 14.53 -12.92
N LYS A 239 36.65 15.81 -12.83
CA LYS A 239 37.36 16.40 -11.69
C LYS A 239 36.36 16.83 -10.61
N ILE A 240 36.82 16.85 -9.36
CA ILE A 240 36.04 17.31 -8.19
C ILE A 240 34.73 16.52 -8.00
N LYS A 241 34.78 15.19 -8.19
CA LYS A 241 33.63 14.28 -8.14
C LYS A 241 32.77 14.44 -6.88
N LYS A 242 33.41 14.70 -5.72
CA LYS A 242 32.71 14.90 -4.44
C LYS A 242 31.75 16.09 -4.50
N VAL A 243 32.16 17.22 -5.08
CA VAL A 243 31.31 18.42 -5.19
C VAL A 243 30.13 18.16 -6.12
N TRP A 244 30.36 17.59 -7.30
CA TRP A 244 29.27 17.25 -8.22
C TRP A 244 28.26 16.29 -7.58
N ARG A 245 28.74 15.25 -6.89
CA ARG A 245 27.88 14.30 -6.16
C ARG A 245 27.09 14.99 -5.06
N SER A 246 27.70 15.90 -4.30
CA SER A 246 27.01 16.68 -3.25
C SER A 246 25.92 17.59 -3.82
N ILE A 247 26.21 18.33 -4.90
CA ILE A 247 25.24 19.22 -5.56
C ILE A 247 24.04 18.40 -6.06
N LEU A 248 24.29 17.31 -6.79
CA LEU A 248 23.22 16.48 -7.34
C LEU A 248 22.42 15.76 -6.25
N ALA A 249 23.08 15.31 -5.17
CA ALA A 249 22.40 14.71 -4.02
C ALA A 249 21.60 15.72 -3.19
N THR A 250 21.77 17.03 -3.41
CA THR A 250 21.03 18.05 -2.65
C THR A 250 19.53 17.96 -2.92
N SER A 251 19.09 17.55 -4.12
CA SER A 251 17.66 17.36 -4.41
C SER A 251 17.03 16.23 -3.58
N VAL A 252 17.84 15.25 -3.13
CA VAL A 252 17.45 14.15 -2.23
C VAL A 252 17.44 14.62 -0.78
N ALA A 253 18.37 15.50 -0.41
CA ALA A 253 18.49 16.00 0.96
C ALA A 253 17.36 16.98 1.34
N VAL A 254 16.85 17.75 0.39
CA VAL A 254 15.73 18.67 0.62
C VAL A 254 14.41 17.89 0.66
N PRO A 255 13.56 18.09 1.67
CA PRO A 255 12.25 17.44 1.73
C PRO A 255 11.44 17.70 0.45
N GLN A 256 10.95 16.62 -0.17
CA GLN A 256 10.31 16.68 -1.48
C GLN A 256 9.16 17.70 -1.55
N PHE A 257 8.34 17.79 -0.51
CA PHE A 257 7.19 18.70 -0.50
C PHE A 257 7.59 20.17 -0.60
N VAL A 258 8.73 20.56 -0.01
CA VAL A 258 9.25 21.94 -0.07
C VAL A 258 9.60 22.29 -1.51
N SER A 259 10.37 21.42 -2.17
CA SER A 259 10.78 21.62 -3.56
C SER A 259 9.59 21.69 -4.50
N LEU A 260 8.60 20.81 -4.33
CA LEU A 260 7.38 20.81 -5.17
C LEU A 260 6.56 22.09 -5.00
N LEU A 261 6.34 22.54 -3.76
CA LEU A 261 5.57 23.77 -3.50
C LEU A 261 6.28 25.02 -4.01
N ILE A 262 7.61 25.10 -3.87
CA ILE A 262 8.39 26.21 -4.43
C ILE A 262 8.27 26.22 -5.96
N ILE A 263 8.47 25.08 -6.62
CA ILE A 263 8.35 24.97 -8.08
C ILE A 263 6.94 25.34 -8.55
N ARG A 264 5.90 24.89 -7.85
CA ARG A 264 4.51 25.27 -8.15
C ARG A 264 4.32 26.79 -8.18
N THR A 265 4.88 27.49 -7.21
CA THR A 265 4.81 28.96 -7.11
C THR A 265 5.67 29.65 -8.17
N MET A 266 6.89 29.18 -8.39
CA MET A 266 7.82 29.74 -9.39
C MET A 266 7.28 29.66 -10.82
N LEU A 267 6.48 28.62 -11.11
CA LEU A 267 5.90 28.37 -12.44
C LEU A 267 4.47 28.93 -12.60
N GLN A 268 3.96 29.71 -11.64
CA GLN A 268 2.72 30.48 -11.86
C GLN A 268 2.89 31.51 -12.98
N PRO A 269 1.80 32.04 -13.57
CA PRO A 269 1.88 33.10 -14.59
C PRO A 269 2.71 34.31 -14.15
N GLU A 270 2.58 34.72 -12.89
CA GLU A 270 3.38 35.78 -12.25
C GLU A 270 4.54 35.24 -11.40
N GLY A 271 4.88 33.97 -11.57
CA GLY A 271 5.98 33.32 -10.88
C GLY A 271 7.34 33.77 -11.42
N SER A 272 8.38 33.61 -10.61
CA SER A 272 9.73 34.10 -10.90
C SER A 272 10.30 33.62 -12.24
N VAL A 273 9.94 32.41 -12.69
CA VAL A 273 10.42 31.89 -13.99
C VAL A 273 9.83 32.70 -15.15
N ASN A 274 8.52 32.95 -15.13
CA ASN A 274 7.86 33.73 -16.18
C ASN A 274 8.30 35.20 -16.13
N VAL A 275 8.45 35.79 -14.93
CA VAL A 275 8.94 37.16 -14.76
C VAL A 275 10.34 37.31 -15.33
N LEU A 276 11.28 36.42 -14.97
CA LEU A 276 12.65 36.45 -15.47
C LEU A 276 12.71 36.31 -17.00
N LEU A 277 11.93 35.39 -17.58
CA LEU A 277 11.90 35.19 -19.03
C LEU A 277 11.33 36.41 -19.77
N LYS A 278 10.34 37.11 -19.19
CA LYS A 278 9.82 38.38 -19.72
C LYS A 278 10.87 39.50 -19.64
N GLU A 279 11.53 39.65 -18.50
CA GLU A 279 12.58 40.67 -18.30
C GLU A 279 13.79 40.47 -19.21
N LEU A 280 14.15 39.22 -19.50
CA LEU A 280 15.21 38.88 -20.46
C LEU A 280 14.78 39.05 -21.93
N GLY A 281 13.53 39.40 -22.20
CA GLY A 281 12.98 39.54 -23.56
C GLY A 281 12.87 38.21 -24.33
N VAL A 282 12.85 37.06 -23.63
CA VAL A 282 12.73 35.73 -24.24
C VAL A 282 11.27 35.40 -24.59
N ILE A 283 10.32 35.91 -23.80
CA ILE A 283 8.88 35.72 -24.00
C ILE A 283 8.13 37.04 -23.81
N ASP A 284 7.08 37.25 -24.58
CA ASP A 284 6.17 38.40 -24.39
C ASP A 284 5.06 38.10 -23.37
N ASN A 285 4.60 36.85 -23.33
CA ASN A 285 3.50 36.39 -22.49
C ASN A 285 3.96 35.23 -21.60
N ALA A 286 3.34 35.11 -20.41
CA ALA A 286 3.66 34.04 -19.48
C ALA A 286 3.40 32.66 -20.09
N LEU A 287 4.32 31.72 -19.88
CA LEU A 287 4.17 30.33 -20.32
C LEU A 287 3.09 29.62 -19.50
N PRO A 288 2.19 28.85 -20.13
CA PRO A 288 1.00 28.29 -19.50
C PRO A 288 1.29 26.97 -18.77
N PHE A 289 2.32 26.92 -17.91
CA PHE A 289 2.78 25.69 -17.24
C PHE A 289 1.66 24.89 -16.60
N TRP A 290 0.74 25.54 -15.89
CA TRP A 290 -0.38 24.90 -15.20
C TRP A 290 -1.73 25.05 -15.89
N ALA A 291 -1.85 26.02 -16.81
CA ALA A 291 -3.09 26.33 -17.51
C ALA A 291 -3.35 25.39 -18.69
N ASN A 292 -2.30 24.92 -19.37
CA ASN A 292 -2.42 23.98 -20.48
C ASN A 292 -2.09 22.55 -20.02
N ALA A 293 -2.96 21.58 -20.35
CA ALA A 293 -2.81 20.20 -19.91
C ALA A 293 -1.51 19.53 -20.38
N THR A 294 -1.10 19.76 -21.62
CA THR A 294 0.13 19.19 -22.18
C THR A 294 1.36 19.77 -21.50
N TRP A 295 1.37 21.10 -21.29
CA TRP A 295 2.43 21.77 -20.54
C TRP A 295 2.53 21.26 -19.11
N ALA A 296 1.39 21.12 -18.42
CA ALA A 296 1.36 20.61 -17.05
C ALA A 296 1.94 19.20 -16.98
N ARG A 297 1.51 18.29 -17.86
CA ARG A 297 2.02 16.91 -17.93
C ARG A 297 3.53 16.85 -18.17
N ILE A 298 4.05 17.61 -19.13
CA ILE A 298 5.49 17.66 -19.44
C ILE A 298 6.26 18.23 -18.24
N THR A 299 5.77 19.32 -17.66
CA THR A 299 6.40 19.99 -16.51
C THR A 299 6.50 19.05 -15.32
N ILE A 300 5.43 18.34 -14.98
CA ILE A 300 5.44 17.35 -13.88
C ILE A 300 6.49 16.26 -14.14
N ILE A 301 6.63 15.76 -15.39
CA ILE A 301 7.64 14.75 -15.74
C ILE A 301 9.05 15.30 -15.51
N LEU A 302 9.33 16.53 -15.94
CA LEU A 302 10.63 17.17 -15.77
C LEU A 302 10.97 17.43 -14.30
N VAL A 303 9.99 17.84 -13.49
CA VAL A 303 10.19 18.04 -12.05
C VAL A 303 10.44 16.70 -11.36
N ASN A 304 9.69 15.66 -11.70
CA ASN A 304 9.91 14.31 -11.15
C ASN A 304 11.26 13.73 -11.57
N LEU A 305 11.71 13.98 -12.80
CA LEU A 305 13.05 13.66 -13.26
C LEU A 305 14.12 14.31 -12.37
N TRP A 306 14.01 15.62 -12.12
CA TRP A 306 14.98 16.36 -11.32
C TRP A 306 15.07 15.84 -9.87
N ILE A 307 13.94 15.43 -9.28
CA ILE A 307 13.90 14.85 -7.94
C ILE A 307 14.39 13.40 -7.94
N GLY A 308 13.97 12.60 -8.91
CA GLY A 308 14.16 11.14 -8.92
C GLY A 308 15.50 10.68 -9.48
N ALA A 309 16.05 11.35 -10.49
CA ALA A 309 17.28 10.93 -11.14
C ALA A 309 18.48 10.83 -10.18
N PRO A 310 18.65 11.73 -9.19
CA PRO A 310 19.73 11.61 -8.21
C PRO A 310 19.64 10.38 -7.29
N TYR A 311 18.44 9.90 -6.96
CA TYR A 311 18.28 8.62 -6.25
C TYR A 311 18.81 7.46 -7.10
N THR A 312 18.38 7.37 -8.36
CA THR A 312 18.84 6.32 -9.28
C THR A 312 20.35 6.42 -9.52
N MET A 313 20.89 7.62 -9.65
CA MET A 313 22.33 7.87 -9.77
C MET A 313 23.12 7.30 -8.59
N MET A 314 22.64 7.49 -7.35
CA MET A 314 23.30 6.96 -6.15
C MET A 314 23.30 5.44 -6.11
N ILE A 315 22.18 4.81 -6.46
CA ILE A 315 22.06 3.34 -6.50
C ILE A 315 22.98 2.78 -7.58
N VAL A 316 22.91 3.30 -8.80
CA VAL A 316 23.74 2.84 -9.93
C VAL A 316 25.23 3.05 -9.64
N THR A 317 25.60 4.13 -8.95
CA THR A 317 26.99 4.34 -8.50
C THR A 317 27.47 3.21 -7.58
N GLY A 318 26.63 2.78 -6.63
CA GLY A 318 26.96 1.64 -5.77
C GLY A 318 27.08 0.33 -6.55
N ILE A 319 26.20 0.10 -7.54
CA ILE A 319 26.25 -1.08 -8.40
C ILE A 319 27.54 -1.10 -9.23
N LEU A 320 27.92 0.02 -9.84
CA LEU A 320 29.14 0.14 -10.63
C LEU A 320 30.41 -0.21 -9.84
N MET A 321 30.42 0.07 -8.52
CA MET A 321 31.55 -0.27 -7.63
C MET A 321 31.66 -1.78 -7.34
N ASN A 322 30.59 -2.55 -7.55
CA ASN A 322 30.57 -3.99 -7.29
C ASN A 322 30.90 -4.84 -8.52
N ILE A 323 31.04 -4.24 -9.71
CA ILE A 323 31.41 -4.98 -10.93
C ILE A 323 32.93 -5.29 -10.86
N PRO A 324 33.35 -6.57 -10.92
CA PRO A 324 34.77 -6.93 -10.87
C PRO A 324 35.59 -6.23 -11.95
N ALA A 325 36.74 -5.66 -11.58
CA ALA A 325 37.62 -4.96 -12.51
C ALA A 325 38.16 -5.87 -13.63
N GLU A 326 38.37 -7.15 -13.32
CA GLU A 326 38.86 -8.18 -14.24
C GLU A 326 37.97 -8.34 -15.48
N LEU A 327 36.65 -8.19 -15.37
CA LEU A 327 35.73 -8.22 -16.51
C LEU A 327 36.01 -7.08 -17.50
N TYR A 328 36.35 -5.90 -16.98
CA TYR A 328 36.70 -4.75 -17.80
C TYR A 328 38.10 -4.88 -18.42
N GLU A 329 39.04 -5.51 -17.71
CA GLU A 329 40.39 -5.75 -18.20
C GLU A 329 40.41 -6.81 -19.30
N ALA A 330 39.75 -7.95 -19.08
CA ALA A 330 39.58 -9.00 -20.09
C ALA A 330 38.94 -8.45 -21.38
N ALA A 331 37.86 -7.68 -21.26
CA ALA A 331 37.21 -7.08 -22.42
C ALA A 331 38.14 -6.12 -23.21
N LYS A 332 39.00 -5.37 -22.52
CA LYS A 332 39.99 -4.50 -23.18
C LYS A 332 41.09 -5.30 -23.88
N ILE A 333 41.51 -6.42 -23.30
CA ILE A 333 42.47 -7.35 -23.94
C ILE A 333 41.85 -7.91 -25.24
N ASP A 334 40.55 -8.22 -25.23
CA ASP A 334 39.78 -8.65 -26.41
C ASP A 334 39.47 -7.53 -27.41
N GLY A 335 39.99 -6.30 -27.20
CA GLY A 335 39.80 -5.17 -28.11
C GLY A 335 38.43 -4.51 -28.04
N ALA A 336 37.62 -4.77 -26.99
CA ALA A 336 36.32 -4.14 -26.83
C ALA A 336 36.47 -2.64 -26.54
N ASN A 337 35.79 -1.80 -27.33
CA ASN A 337 35.71 -0.37 -27.08
C ASN A 337 34.73 -0.05 -25.92
N THR A 338 34.73 1.20 -25.44
CA THR A 338 33.90 1.64 -24.30
C THR A 338 32.40 1.43 -24.52
N ILE A 339 31.90 1.58 -25.74
CA ILE A 339 30.47 1.38 -26.05
C ILE A 339 30.13 -0.11 -25.99
N THR A 340 31.02 -0.97 -26.50
CA THR A 340 30.86 -2.43 -26.44
C THR A 340 30.86 -2.89 -24.98
N ILE A 341 31.83 -2.43 -24.18
CA ILE A 341 31.90 -2.72 -22.74
C ILE A 341 30.60 -2.27 -22.04
N PHE A 342 30.13 -1.05 -22.29
CA PHE A 342 28.88 -0.56 -21.70
C PHE A 342 27.68 -1.42 -22.09
N LYS A 343 27.49 -1.71 -23.38
CA LYS A 343 26.31 -2.45 -23.87
C LYS A 343 26.33 -3.93 -23.51
N LYS A 344 27.50 -4.55 -23.37
CA LYS A 344 27.65 -6.00 -23.18
C LYS A 344 27.97 -6.41 -21.75
N ILE A 345 28.53 -5.52 -20.94
CA ILE A 345 28.92 -5.82 -19.56
C ILE A 345 28.15 -4.92 -18.59
N THR A 346 28.37 -3.61 -18.66
CA THR A 346 27.88 -2.68 -17.63
C THR A 346 26.35 -2.56 -17.60
N LEU A 347 25.71 -2.28 -18.74
CA LEU A 347 24.26 -2.08 -18.80
C LEU A 347 23.48 -3.37 -18.48
N PRO A 348 23.81 -4.55 -19.02
CA PRO A 348 23.14 -5.79 -18.64
C PRO A 348 23.24 -6.09 -17.14
N TYR A 349 24.42 -5.90 -16.54
CA TYR A 349 24.61 -6.09 -15.10
C TYR A 349 23.77 -5.09 -14.28
N ILE A 350 23.79 -3.81 -14.65
CA ILE A 350 22.97 -2.78 -13.98
C ILE A 350 21.49 -3.12 -14.08
N VAL A 351 20.98 -3.46 -15.27
CA VAL A 351 19.56 -3.78 -15.47
C VAL A 351 19.16 -5.01 -14.65
N PHE A 352 19.99 -6.05 -14.61
CA PHE A 352 19.75 -7.24 -13.79
C PHE A 352 19.58 -6.87 -12.32
N VAL A 353 20.54 -6.13 -11.74
CA VAL A 353 20.49 -5.73 -10.33
C VAL A 353 19.38 -4.70 -10.04
N MET A 354 19.11 -3.80 -10.98
CA MET A 354 18.12 -2.73 -10.80
C MET A 354 16.68 -3.17 -11.03
N THR A 355 16.42 -4.32 -11.62
CA THR A 355 15.04 -4.70 -11.98
C THR A 355 14.08 -4.65 -10.80
N PRO A 356 14.35 -5.27 -9.62
CA PRO A 356 13.44 -5.20 -8.49
C PRO A 356 13.14 -3.76 -8.07
N TYR A 357 14.17 -2.90 -8.04
CA TYR A 357 14.02 -1.48 -7.77
C TYR A 357 13.18 -0.75 -8.84
N LEU A 358 13.36 -1.05 -10.13
CA LEU A 358 12.59 -0.44 -11.22
C LEU A 358 11.11 -0.83 -11.15
N ILE A 359 10.80 -2.07 -10.75
CA ILE A 359 9.41 -2.49 -10.49
C ILE A 359 8.83 -1.69 -9.33
N THR A 360 9.55 -1.60 -8.21
CA THR A 360 9.10 -0.80 -7.05
C THR A 360 8.92 0.68 -7.42
N GLN A 361 9.84 1.25 -8.18
CA GLN A 361 9.78 2.64 -8.64
C GLN A 361 8.59 2.88 -9.57
N PHE A 362 8.30 1.93 -10.48
CA PHE A 362 7.12 1.99 -11.34
C PHE A 362 5.82 1.98 -10.53
N ILE A 363 5.67 1.04 -9.59
CA ILE A 363 4.48 0.98 -8.72
C ILE A 363 4.37 2.23 -7.83
N GLY A 364 5.52 2.75 -7.36
CA GLY A 364 5.59 4.03 -6.66
C GLY A 364 5.09 5.19 -7.53
N ASN A 365 5.44 5.21 -8.82
CA ASN A 365 4.99 6.23 -9.76
C ASN A 365 3.49 6.14 -10.09
N VAL A 366 2.91 4.92 -10.18
CA VAL A 366 1.45 4.72 -10.31
C VAL A 366 0.70 5.37 -9.14
N ASN A 367 1.27 5.30 -7.94
CA ASN A 367 0.69 5.82 -6.70
C ASN A 367 1.32 7.16 -6.24
N ASN A 368 1.94 7.92 -7.15
CA ASN A 368 2.68 9.13 -6.80
C ASN A 368 1.77 10.34 -6.54
N PHE A 369 1.06 10.26 -5.42
CA PHE A 369 0.12 11.27 -4.96
C PHE A 369 0.80 12.63 -4.76
N ASN A 370 1.95 12.65 -4.08
CA ASN A 370 2.62 13.88 -3.65
C ASN A 370 3.02 14.79 -4.81
N VAL A 371 3.65 14.24 -5.86
CA VAL A 371 4.12 15.05 -7.00
C VAL A 371 2.95 15.74 -7.69
N ILE A 372 1.86 15.02 -7.94
CA ILE A 372 0.70 15.54 -8.66
C ILE A 372 -0.10 16.51 -7.80
N PHE A 373 -0.38 16.12 -6.54
CA PHE A 373 -1.17 16.93 -5.62
C PHE A 373 -0.49 18.26 -5.30
N LEU A 374 0.82 18.24 -5.00
CA LEU A 374 1.54 19.43 -4.59
C LEU A 374 1.88 20.37 -5.76
N LEU A 375 2.10 19.86 -6.97
CA LEU A 375 2.37 20.70 -8.15
C LEU A 375 1.11 21.28 -8.78
N THR A 376 0.08 20.46 -8.97
CA THR A 376 -1.07 20.82 -9.81
C THR A 376 -2.43 20.58 -9.15
N ALA A 377 -2.47 19.86 -8.03
CA ALA A 377 -3.71 19.35 -7.45
C ALA A 377 -4.59 18.63 -8.49
N GLY A 378 -3.99 17.98 -9.49
CA GLY A 378 -4.66 17.30 -10.60
C GLY A 378 -5.11 18.20 -11.77
N GLY A 379 -4.89 19.52 -11.69
CA GLY A 379 -5.29 20.47 -12.72
C GLY A 379 -4.48 20.40 -14.02
N PRO A 380 -4.92 21.06 -15.11
CA PRO A 380 -6.07 21.96 -15.16
C PRO A 380 -7.42 21.23 -15.05
N SER A 381 -8.40 21.90 -14.45
CA SER A 381 -9.78 21.39 -14.33
C SER A 381 -10.44 21.25 -15.70
N THR A 382 -11.38 20.32 -15.81
CA THR A 382 -12.07 20.01 -17.06
C THR A 382 -13.51 19.64 -16.78
N ILE A 383 -14.43 19.96 -17.71
CA ILE A 383 -15.83 19.53 -17.63
C ILE A 383 -16.02 18.07 -18.09
N ASP A 384 -15.07 17.53 -18.86
CA ASP A 384 -15.13 16.16 -19.38
C ASP A 384 -15.03 15.08 -18.29
N TYR A 385 -14.43 15.39 -17.13
CA TYR A 385 -14.14 14.41 -16.08
C TYR A 385 -14.96 14.70 -14.83
N TYR A 386 -15.47 13.64 -14.22
CA TYR A 386 -16.18 13.67 -12.95
C TYR A 386 -15.20 13.93 -11.81
N GLN A 387 -15.21 15.14 -11.25
CA GLN A 387 -14.44 15.51 -10.05
C GLN A 387 -12.92 15.27 -10.21
N ALA A 388 -12.40 15.43 -11.44
CA ALA A 388 -10.99 15.24 -11.78
C ALA A 388 -10.48 16.32 -12.74
N GLY A 389 -9.18 16.46 -12.84
CA GLY A 389 -8.49 17.31 -13.81
C GLY A 389 -7.57 16.51 -14.75
N LYS A 390 -6.90 17.22 -15.65
CA LYS A 390 -6.15 16.60 -16.75
C LYS A 390 -4.82 15.95 -16.35
N THR A 391 -4.30 16.20 -15.14
CA THR A 391 -3.05 15.58 -14.64
C THR A 391 -3.28 14.59 -13.51
N ASP A 392 -4.52 14.42 -13.05
CA ASP A 392 -4.84 13.47 -12.00
C ASP A 392 -4.38 12.06 -12.37
N LEU A 393 -3.76 11.40 -11.40
CA LEU A 393 -3.59 9.95 -11.41
C LEU A 393 -4.81 9.32 -10.75
N LEU A 394 -4.99 8.01 -10.93
CA LEU A 394 -6.07 7.30 -10.23
C LEU A 394 -6.03 7.51 -8.71
N VAL A 395 -4.85 7.60 -8.10
CA VAL A 395 -4.70 7.86 -6.66
C VAL A 395 -5.10 9.28 -6.25
N THR A 396 -4.82 10.30 -7.07
CA THR A 396 -5.23 11.68 -6.73
C THR A 396 -6.71 11.91 -7.01
N TRP A 397 -7.26 11.25 -8.03
CA TRP A 397 -8.69 11.25 -8.29
C TRP A 397 -9.47 10.55 -7.16
N LEU A 398 -9.02 9.37 -6.73
CA LEU A 398 -9.57 8.67 -5.56
C LEU A 398 -9.62 9.61 -4.34
N TYR A 399 -8.52 10.29 -4.03
CA TYR A 399 -8.47 11.24 -2.92
C TYR A 399 -9.52 12.37 -3.05
N LYS A 400 -9.70 12.93 -4.26
CA LYS A 400 -10.72 13.97 -4.50
C LYS A 400 -12.14 13.44 -4.28
N LEU A 401 -12.41 12.22 -4.73
CA LEU A 401 -13.70 11.56 -4.50
C LEU A 401 -13.94 11.38 -3.00
N THR A 402 -12.93 11.03 -2.21
CA THR A 402 -13.05 10.89 -0.75
C THR A 402 -13.25 12.23 -0.03
N VAL A 403 -12.32 13.18 -0.21
CA VAL A 403 -12.25 14.40 0.61
C VAL A 403 -13.13 15.53 0.07
N GLY A 404 -13.24 15.65 -1.26
CA GLY A 404 -14.03 16.69 -1.90
C GLY A 404 -15.49 16.27 -2.08
N SER A 405 -15.71 15.16 -2.79
CA SER A 405 -17.05 14.73 -3.20
C SER A 405 -17.75 13.84 -2.19
N LYS A 406 -17.03 13.20 -1.24
CA LYS A 406 -17.57 12.19 -0.29
C LYS A 406 -18.14 10.93 -0.96
N ASP A 407 -17.60 10.58 -2.13
CA ASP A 407 -17.90 9.39 -2.89
C ASP A 407 -17.00 8.21 -2.48
N TYR A 408 -17.17 7.74 -1.25
CA TYR A 408 -16.32 6.71 -0.66
C TYR A 408 -16.38 5.37 -1.40
N CYS A 409 -17.56 4.95 -1.88
CA CYS A 409 -17.72 3.71 -2.63
C CYS A 409 -16.92 3.73 -3.94
N TYR A 410 -17.05 4.79 -4.75
CA TYR A 410 -16.30 4.93 -6.00
C TYR A 410 -14.78 5.05 -5.75
N ALA A 411 -14.39 5.80 -4.72
CA ALA A 411 -12.99 5.89 -4.30
C ALA A 411 -12.42 4.51 -3.94
N SER A 412 -13.12 3.74 -3.12
CA SER A 412 -12.73 2.38 -2.74
C SER A 412 -12.67 1.43 -3.93
N THR A 413 -13.61 1.51 -4.88
CA THR A 413 -13.58 0.71 -6.11
C THR A 413 -12.35 1.05 -6.96
N ILE A 414 -12.04 2.34 -7.15
CA ILE A 414 -10.81 2.76 -7.85
C ILE A 414 -9.57 2.23 -7.13
N GLY A 415 -9.54 2.27 -5.79
CA GLY A 415 -8.44 1.73 -4.99
C GLY A 415 -8.20 0.24 -5.25
N ILE A 416 -9.27 -0.57 -5.30
CA ILE A 416 -9.19 -1.99 -5.67
C ILE A 416 -8.66 -2.16 -7.09
N LEU A 417 -9.15 -1.38 -8.06
CA LEU A 417 -8.69 -1.47 -9.44
C LEU A 417 -7.20 -1.09 -9.56
N VAL A 418 -6.75 -0.04 -8.89
CA VAL A 418 -5.33 0.34 -8.83
C VAL A 418 -4.49 -0.78 -8.22
N PHE A 419 -4.96 -1.40 -7.14
CA PHE A 419 -4.28 -2.54 -6.52
C PHE A 419 -4.16 -3.72 -7.50
N ILE A 420 -5.26 -4.12 -8.16
CA ILE A 420 -5.27 -5.23 -9.13
C ILE A 420 -4.31 -4.94 -10.29
N ILE A 421 -4.37 -3.73 -10.87
CA ILE A 421 -3.49 -3.34 -11.98
C ILE A 421 -2.02 -3.35 -11.53
N SER A 422 -1.73 -2.78 -10.36
CA SER A 422 -0.38 -2.74 -9.79
C SER A 422 0.16 -4.14 -9.51
N ALA A 423 -0.65 -5.02 -8.92
CA ALA A 423 -0.29 -6.40 -8.63
C ALA A 423 -0.07 -7.21 -9.91
N ALA A 424 -0.95 -7.07 -10.90
CA ALA A 424 -0.82 -7.74 -12.19
C ALA A 424 0.45 -7.31 -12.94
N VAL A 425 0.71 -6.00 -13.03
CA VAL A 425 1.91 -5.49 -13.70
C VAL A 425 3.18 -5.92 -12.94
N SER A 426 3.18 -5.85 -11.61
CA SER A 426 4.31 -6.31 -10.78
C SER A 426 4.59 -7.79 -10.99
N LEU A 427 3.59 -8.66 -10.90
CA LEU A 427 3.74 -10.10 -11.05
C LEU A 427 4.20 -10.47 -12.47
N LEU A 428 3.60 -9.88 -13.50
CA LEU A 428 3.97 -10.11 -14.90
C LEU A 428 5.40 -9.65 -15.19
N THR A 429 5.80 -8.50 -14.67
CA THR A 429 7.15 -7.96 -14.89
C THR A 429 8.18 -8.79 -14.14
N TYR A 430 7.93 -9.09 -12.87
CA TYR A 430 8.82 -9.88 -12.03
C TYR A 430 9.08 -11.27 -12.63
N HIS A 431 8.02 -12.00 -12.99
CA HIS A 431 8.15 -13.36 -13.53
C HIS A 431 8.85 -13.39 -14.91
N ARG A 432 8.79 -12.30 -15.69
CA ARG A 432 9.45 -12.21 -16.99
C ARG A 432 10.90 -11.72 -16.92
N THR A 433 11.40 -11.34 -15.75
CA THR A 433 12.75 -10.76 -15.67
C THR A 433 13.81 -11.86 -15.54
N SER A 434 14.92 -11.71 -16.26
CA SER A 434 16.14 -12.51 -16.06
C SER A 434 16.63 -12.48 -14.61
N ALA A 435 16.33 -11.42 -13.84
CA ALA A 435 16.61 -11.37 -12.41
C ALA A 435 16.00 -12.55 -11.64
N TYR A 436 14.75 -12.92 -11.95
CA TYR A 436 14.09 -14.08 -11.35
C TYR A 436 14.58 -15.41 -11.92
N ASN A 437 14.85 -15.46 -13.23
CA ASN A 437 15.21 -16.71 -13.91
C ASN A 437 16.69 -17.12 -13.74
N ASN A 438 17.58 -16.17 -13.47
CA ASN A 438 19.04 -16.38 -13.42
C ASN A 438 19.66 -15.89 -12.11
N GLU A 439 18.97 -15.99 -10.96
CA GLU A 439 19.57 -15.64 -9.65
C GLU A 439 20.88 -16.39 -9.40
N GLU A 440 21.02 -17.61 -9.93
CA GLU A 440 22.22 -18.45 -9.81
C GLU A 440 23.36 -18.05 -10.77
N GLY A 441 23.10 -17.27 -11.82
CA GLY A 441 24.08 -16.97 -12.87
C GLY A 441 24.98 -15.75 -12.60
N PHE A 442 24.68 -14.97 -11.56
CA PHE A 442 25.39 -13.73 -11.21
C PHE A 442 25.86 -13.66 -9.75
N GLN A 443 25.71 -14.76 -9.00
CA GLN A 443 26.44 -15.00 -7.73
C GLN A 443 27.80 -15.63 -8.07
#